data_AF-A0A7Y5F238-F1
#
_entry.id   AF-A0A7Y5F238-F1
#
_cell.length_a   1.000
_cell.length_b   1.000
_cell.length_c   1.000
_cell.angle_alpha   90.00
_cell.angle_beta   90.00
_cell.angle_gamma   90.00
#
_symmetry.space_group_name_H-M   'P 1'
#
loop_
_entity.id
_entity.type
_entity.pdbx_description
1 polymer ?
#
loop_
_entity_poly.entity_id
_entity_poly.type
_entity_poly.pdbx_seq_one_letter_code
_entity_poly.pdbx_strand_id
1 'polypeptide(L)'
;MTHLNPTGKIRRTSRSLWPRFCRTIVSGAEFLAQFEDASDFYAWVDLFDQDDRLRPALPMLLSYEIEGVGFPLACDFIKELGYSAFGKPDVHLKKIFTALALCPTQDDYQVFKAILRIARNVGVTPYNVDHLFWLIGSGNFHRDGRQVGRHHERFIAYAIKRIEDEAWPIY
;
A
#
# COMPACT_ATOMS: atom_id res chain seq x y z
N MET A 1 -20.44 14.69 21.63
CA MET A 1 -20.75 14.06 20.31
C MET A 1 -21.49 15.07 19.46
N THR A 2 -20.86 15.56 18.40
CA THR A 2 -21.40 16.56 17.47
C THR A 2 -22.33 15.85 16.47
N HIS A 3 -23.60 16.24 16.42
CA HIS A 3 -24.56 15.69 15.46
C HIS A 3 -24.34 16.32 14.07
N LEU A 4 -23.93 15.53 13.09
CA LEU A 4 -23.74 15.97 11.71
C LEU A 4 -25.09 16.00 10.96
N ASN A 5 -25.33 17.06 10.16
CA ASN A 5 -26.54 17.26 9.36
C ASN A 5 -26.24 17.32 7.84
N PRO A 6 -25.97 16.18 7.18
CA PRO A 6 -25.59 16.17 5.77
C PRO A 6 -26.79 16.44 4.82
N THR A 7 -26.56 17.22 3.76
CA THR A 7 -27.55 17.56 2.72
C THR A 7 -27.46 16.62 1.51
N GLY A 8 -28.60 16.30 0.87
CA GLY A 8 -28.67 15.51 -0.38
C GLY A 8 -29.31 14.12 -0.24
N LYS A 9 -29.52 13.42 -1.36
CA LYS A 9 -30.08 12.04 -1.37
C LYS A 9 -29.02 11.05 -0.90
N ILE A 10 -28.96 10.81 0.40
CA ILE A 10 -28.07 9.80 0.99
C ILE A 10 -28.71 8.43 0.82
N ARG A 11 -28.04 7.54 0.09
CA ARG A 11 -28.42 6.13 0.08
C ARG A 11 -28.23 5.56 1.48
N ARG A 12 -29.32 5.20 2.16
CA ARG A 12 -29.33 4.65 3.54
C ARG A 12 -29.34 3.12 3.60
N THR A 13 -29.26 2.45 2.45
CA THR A 13 -29.19 0.97 2.40
C THR A 13 -27.89 0.48 3.02
N SER A 14 -27.87 -0.79 3.45
CA SER A 14 -26.64 -1.46 3.86
C SER A 14 -25.56 -1.33 2.79
N ARG A 15 -24.30 -1.17 3.21
CA ARG A 15 -23.11 -0.98 2.35
C ARG A 15 -23.11 0.29 1.48
N SER A 16 -23.88 1.31 1.83
CA SER A 16 -23.73 2.62 1.17
C SER A 16 -22.33 3.20 1.40
N LEU A 17 -21.67 3.61 0.32
CA LEU A 17 -20.32 4.18 0.37
C LEU A 17 -20.31 5.58 0.97
N TRP A 18 -21.40 6.34 0.83
CA TRP A 18 -21.44 7.73 1.28
C TRP A 18 -21.31 7.89 2.81
N PRO A 19 -22.12 7.20 3.65
CA PRO A 19 -21.93 7.25 5.10
C PRO A 19 -20.55 6.75 5.54
N ARG A 20 -19.98 5.75 4.85
CA ARG A 20 -18.63 5.24 5.15
C ARG A 20 -17.58 6.30 4.83
N PHE A 21 -17.66 6.93 3.67
CA PHE A 21 -16.79 8.03 3.28
C PHE A 21 -16.84 9.16 4.30
N CYS A 22 -18.05 9.62 4.69
CA CYS A 22 -18.19 10.67 5.70
C CYS A 22 -17.52 10.32 7.03
N ARG A 23 -17.69 9.07 7.51
CA ARG A 23 -17.04 8.63 8.75
C ARG A 23 -15.53 8.58 8.63
N THR A 24 -15.00 8.09 7.51
CA THR A 24 -13.56 8.09 7.22
C THR A 24 -12.99 9.51 7.22
N ILE A 25 -13.67 10.49 6.59
CA ILE A 25 -13.21 11.89 6.58
C ILE A 25 -13.21 12.48 7.99
N VAL A 26 -14.27 12.26 8.78
CA VAL A 26 -14.35 12.78 10.15
C VAL A 26 -13.29 12.12 11.05
N SER A 27 -13.17 10.79 11.02
CA SER A 27 -12.17 10.05 11.78
C SER A 27 -10.74 10.43 11.40
N GLY A 28 -10.46 10.63 10.10
CA GLY A 28 -9.16 11.12 9.64
C GLY A 28 -8.86 12.55 10.10
N ALA A 29 -9.87 13.43 10.11
CA ALA A 29 -9.72 14.77 10.65
C ALA A 29 -9.49 14.77 12.17
N GLU A 30 -10.20 13.90 12.92
CA GLU A 30 -9.99 13.70 14.36
C GLU A 30 -8.58 13.18 14.67
N PHE A 31 -8.07 12.24 13.88
CA PHE A 31 -6.69 11.76 14.00
C PHE A 31 -5.68 12.89 13.75
N LEU A 32 -5.83 13.63 12.64
CA LEU A 32 -4.90 14.71 12.30
C LEU A 32 -4.97 15.90 13.27
N ALA A 33 -6.12 16.12 13.93
CA ALA A 33 -6.29 17.18 14.91
C ALA A 33 -5.49 16.97 16.23
N GLN A 34 -4.81 15.82 16.37
CA GLN A 34 -3.91 15.55 17.50
C GLN A 34 -2.55 16.24 17.36
N PHE A 35 -2.19 16.65 16.14
CA PHE A 35 -0.92 17.32 15.83
C PHE A 35 -1.12 18.84 15.84
N GLU A 36 -0.10 19.57 16.29
CA GLU A 36 -0.16 21.04 16.36
C GLU A 36 -0.22 21.67 14.96
N ASP A 37 0.58 21.14 14.05
CA ASP A 37 0.64 21.54 12.66
C ASP A 37 1.16 20.40 11.77
N ALA A 38 1.34 20.67 10.48
CA ALA A 38 1.86 19.68 9.54
C ALA A 38 3.30 19.24 9.87
N SER A 39 4.13 20.14 10.40
CA SER A 39 5.53 19.83 10.74
C SER A 39 5.60 18.85 11.91
N ASP A 40 4.75 19.01 12.91
CA ASP A 40 4.61 18.08 14.04
C ASP A 40 4.21 16.68 13.55
N PHE A 41 3.23 16.61 12.64
CA PHE A 41 2.85 15.35 11.99
C PHE A 41 4.01 14.69 11.23
N TYR A 42 4.75 15.44 10.39
CA TYR A 42 5.88 14.90 9.64
C TYR A 42 7.01 14.43 10.57
N ALA A 43 7.33 15.20 11.61
CA ALA A 43 8.34 14.82 12.60
C ALA A 43 7.97 13.50 13.31
N TRP A 44 6.67 13.29 13.58
CA TRP A 44 6.17 12.03 14.12
C TRP A 44 6.27 10.87 13.13
N VAL A 45 5.92 11.08 11.86
CA VAL A 45 6.06 10.05 10.80
C VAL A 45 7.53 9.65 10.61
N ASP A 46 8.46 10.60 10.66
CA ASP A 46 9.90 10.37 10.49
C ASP A 46 10.46 9.37 11.53
N LEU A 47 9.90 9.32 12.74
CA LEU A 47 10.29 8.34 13.77
C LEU A 47 10.12 6.89 13.29
N PHE A 48 9.09 6.62 12.48
CA PHE A 48 8.83 5.32 11.91
C PHE A 48 9.63 5.08 10.63
N ASP A 49 9.87 6.13 9.84
CA ASP A 49 10.54 6.00 8.56
C ASP A 49 12.05 5.73 8.68
N GLN A 50 12.66 6.13 9.79
CA GLN A 50 14.10 5.93 10.00
C GLN A 50 14.52 4.48 10.28
N ASP A 51 13.58 3.57 10.63
CA ASP A 51 13.89 2.17 10.95
C ASP A 51 12.93 1.18 10.27
N ASP A 52 13.49 0.31 9.42
CA ASP A 52 12.77 -0.76 8.71
C ASP A 52 11.99 -1.74 9.61
N ARG A 53 12.34 -1.83 10.90
CA ARG A 53 11.64 -2.64 11.90
C ARG A 53 10.39 -1.92 12.41
N LEU A 54 10.46 -0.59 12.55
CA LEU A 54 9.35 0.26 13.02
C LEU A 54 8.40 0.63 11.89
N ARG A 55 8.89 0.76 10.65
CA ARG A 55 8.11 1.23 9.51
C ARG A 55 6.74 0.55 9.31
N PRO A 56 6.57 -0.79 9.47
CA PRO A 56 5.26 -1.43 9.37
C PRO A 56 4.26 -0.99 10.46
N ALA A 57 4.73 -0.51 11.61
CA ALA A 57 3.87 -0.12 12.73
C ALA A 57 3.02 1.11 12.40
N LEU A 58 3.54 2.04 11.59
CA LEU A 58 2.78 3.22 11.21
C LEU A 58 1.53 2.89 10.38
N PRO A 59 1.59 2.13 9.27
CA PRO A 59 0.40 1.68 8.57
C PRO A 59 -0.56 0.85 9.43
N MET A 60 -0.04 0.03 10.35
CA MET A 60 -0.89 -0.68 11.33
C MET A 60 -1.66 0.30 12.20
N LEU A 61 -0.95 1.24 12.84
CA LEU A 61 -1.55 2.23 13.73
C LEU A 61 -2.62 3.04 12.99
N LEU A 62 -2.30 3.60 11.83
CA LEU A 62 -3.27 4.36 11.03
C LEU A 62 -4.50 3.51 10.67
N SER A 63 -4.32 2.21 10.43
CA SER A 63 -5.44 1.31 10.11
C SER A 63 -6.35 0.99 11.29
N TYR A 64 -5.86 1.17 12.51
CA TYR A 64 -6.64 1.06 13.75
C TYR A 64 -7.29 2.40 14.14
N GLU A 65 -6.59 3.51 13.93
CA GLU A 65 -7.02 4.85 14.36
C GLU A 65 -8.00 5.51 13.38
N ILE A 66 -7.92 5.20 12.08
CA ILE A 66 -8.71 5.89 11.06
C ILE A 66 -9.76 4.95 10.46
N GLU A 67 -11.04 5.24 10.74
CA GLU A 67 -12.15 4.40 10.26
C GLU A 67 -12.12 4.28 8.73
N GLY A 68 -12.12 3.05 8.23
CA GLY A 68 -12.24 2.76 6.80
C GLY A 68 -10.92 2.83 6.03
N VAL A 69 -9.81 3.18 6.67
CA VAL A 69 -8.45 3.07 6.14
C VAL A 69 -7.87 1.73 6.58
N GLY A 70 -7.70 0.80 5.64
CA GLY A 70 -6.96 -0.45 5.90
C GLY A 70 -5.46 -0.26 5.72
N PHE A 71 -4.66 -1.23 6.17
CA PHE A 71 -3.19 -1.21 6.04
C PHE A 71 -2.70 -0.81 4.63
N PRO A 72 -3.23 -1.34 3.51
CA PRO A 72 -2.78 -0.92 2.18
C PRO A 72 -3.09 0.55 1.85
N LEU A 73 -4.24 1.07 2.32
CA LEU A 73 -4.60 2.48 2.13
C LEU A 73 -3.76 3.39 3.03
N ALA A 74 -3.41 2.94 4.23
CA ALA A 74 -2.49 3.66 5.10
C ALA A 74 -1.09 3.77 4.45
N CYS A 75 -0.58 2.69 3.85
CA CYS A 75 0.66 2.74 3.07
C CYS A 75 0.55 3.72 1.89
N ASP A 76 -0.57 3.71 1.17
CA ASP A 76 -0.88 4.63 0.07
C ASP A 76 -0.84 6.09 0.55
N PHE A 77 -1.52 6.38 1.66
CA PHE A 77 -1.53 7.72 2.26
C PHE A 77 -0.11 8.21 2.58
N ILE A 78 0.69 7.40 3.27
CA ILE A 78 2.05 7.79 3.68
C ILE A 78 2.97 7.99 2.47
N LYS A 79 2.94 7.09 1.48
CA LYS A 79 3.81 7.22 0.30
C LYS A 79 3.44 8.42 -0.58
N GLU A 80 2.15 8.74 -0.70
CA GLU A 80 1.68 9.90 -1.48
C GLU A 80 2.02 11.24 -0.80
N LEU A 81 2.37 11.23 0.49
CA LEU A 81 2.97 12.36 1.21
C LEU A 81 4.48 12.55 0.92
N GLY A 82 5.09 11.65 0.14
CA GLY A 82 6.51 11.74 -0.26
C GLY A 82 7.44 10.71 0.39
N TYR A 83 6.93 9.88 1.31
CA TYR A 83 7.72 8.86 1.99
C TYR A 83 7.94 7.62 1.10
N SER A 84 8.96 7.69 0.25
CA SER A 84 9.27 6.63 -0.73
C SER A 84 9.73 5.29 -0.12
N ALA A 85 10.07 5.28 1.17
CA ALA A 85 10.40 4.08 1.93
C ALA A 85 9.17 3.22 2.32
N PHE A 86 7.97 3.64 1.93
CA PHE A 86 6.74 2.86 2.03
C PHE A 86 6.32 2.36 0.64
N GLY A 87 5.91 1.09 0.58
CA GLY A 87 5.29 0.49 -0.59
C GLY A 87 3.96 -0.16 -0.22
N LYS A 88 2.97 -0.07 -1.09
CA LYS A 88 1.63 -0.59 -0.82
C LYS A 88 1.56 -2.10 -1.10
N PRO A 89 1.09 -2.94 -0.14
CA PRO A 89 0.82 -4.35 -0.40
C PRO A 89 -0.48 -4.53 -1.21
N ASP A 90 -0.48 -4.08 -2.47
CA ASP A 90 -1.63 -4.14 -3.37
C ASP A 90 -1.97 -5.58 -3.81
N VAL A 91 -3.21 -5.79 -4.27
CA VAL A 91 -3.69 -7.08 -4.79
C VAL A 91 -2.80 -7.65 -5.90
N HIS A 92 -2.20 -6.80 -6.72
CA HIS A 92 -1.26 -7.23 -7.76
C HIS A 92 0.03 -7.79 -7.17
N LEU A 93 0.60 -7.11 -6.16
CA LEU A 93 1.81 -7.56 -5.47
C LEU A 93 1.55 -8.87 -4.72
N LYS A 94 0.41 -8.97 -4.02
CA LYS A 94 -0.01 -10.22 -3.35
C LYS A 94 -0.02 -11.40 -4.31
N LYS A 95 -0.65 -11.25 -5.49
CA LYS A 95 -0.71 -12.30 -6.50
C LYS A 95 0.68 -12.67 -7.01
N ILE A 96 1.50 -11.69 -7.38
CA ILE A 96 2.83 -11.93 -7.95
C ILE A 96 3.78 -12.53 -6.91
N PHE A 97 3.83 -11.99 -5.70
CA PHE A 97 4.79 -12.40 -4.68
C PHE A 97 4.51 -13.80 -4.15
N THR A 98 3.23 -14.16 -3.97
CA THR A 98 2.88 -15.54 -3.61
C THR A 98 3.20 -16.51 -4.74
N ALA A 99 2.91 -16.16 -5.99
CA ALA A 99 3.19 -17.03 -7.14
C ALA A 99 4.68 -17.27 -7.37
N LEU A 100 5.53 -16.30 -7.05
CA LEU A 100 6.99 -16.39 -7.19
C LEU A 100 7.69 -16.83 -5.89
N ALA A 101 6.95 -17.32 -4.88
CA ALA A 101 7.47 -17.71 -3.58
C ALA A 101 8.30 -16.60 -2.86
N LEU A 102 8.08 -15.33 -3.20
CA LEU A 102 8.69 -14.17 -2.55
C LEU A 102 7.99 -13.84 -1.23
N CYS A 103 6.72 -14.20 -1.07
CA CYS A 103 5.99 -14.04 0.18
C CYS A 103 5.09 -15.26 0.42
N PRO A 104 5.20 -15.94 1.58
CA PRO A 104 4.45 -17.18 1.84
C PRO A 104 2.94 -16.96 1.99
N THR A 105 2.51 -15.73 2.26
CA THR A 105 1.11 -15.38 2.48
C THR A 105 0.72 -14.12 1.70
N GLN A 106 -0.58 -13.85 1.60
CA GLN A 106 -1.14 -12.60 1.06
C GLN A 106 -1.51 -11.59 2.16
N ASP A 107 -1.01 -11.82 3.37
CA ASP A 107 -1.19 -10.92 4.50
C ASP A 107 -0.49 -9.57 4.24
N ASP A 108 -1.16 -8.46 4.56
CA ASP A 108 -0.67 -7.11 4.23
C ASP A 108 0.69 -6.81 4.86
N TYR A 109 0.87 -7.19 6.12
CA TYR A 109 2.12 -6.98 6.85
C TYR A 109 3.25 -7.82 6.24
N GLN A 110 3.01 -9.10 5.96
CA GLN A 110 4.03 -9.97 5.36
C GLN A 110 4.43 -9.50 3.96
N VAL A 111 3.46 -9.09 3.13
CA VAL A 111 3.73 -8.56 1.79
C VAL A 111 4.49 -7.24 1.88
N PHE A 112 4.13 -6.33 2.80
CA PHE A 112 4.89 -5.12 3.04
C PHE A 112 6.36 -5.41 3.40
N LYS A 113 6.62 -6.36 4.31
CA LYS A 113 8.00 -6.78 4.64
C LYS A 113 8.72 -7.39 3.42
N ALA A 114 8.02 -8.12 2.56
CA ALA A 114 8.60 -8.63 1.31
C ALA A 114 8.97 -7.50 0.35
N ILE A 115 8.14 -6.45 0.22
CA ILE A 115 8.48 -5.24 -0.56
C ILE A 115 9.77 -4.62 -0.04
N LEU A 116 9.88 -4.38 1.28
CA LEU A 116 11.08 -3.80 1.88
C LEU A 116 12.33 -4.64 1.59
N ARG A 117 12.23 -5.97 1.72
CA ARG A 117 13.35 -6.89 1.48
C ARG A 117 13.78 -6.88 0.02
N ILE A 118 12.84 -6.91 -0.93
CA ILE A 118 13.13 -6.85 -2.36
C ILE A 118 13.82 -5.53 -2.70
N ALA A 119 13.25 -4.42 -2.24
CA ALA A 119 13.75 -3.07 -2.49
C ALA A 119 15.21 -2.93 -2.02
N ARG A 120 15.50 -3.38 -0.80
CA ARG A 120 16.86 -3.43 -0.24
C ARG A 120 17.79 -4.29 -1.09
N ASN A 121 17.35 -5.47 -1.51
CA ASN A 121 18.19 -6.40 -2.28
C ASN A 121 18.58 -5.85 -3.67
N VAL A 122 17.69 -5.08 -4.30
CA VAL A 122 17.95 -4.49 -5.64
C VAL A 122 18.42 -3.03 -5.59
N GLY A 123 18.58 -2.45 -4.39
CA GLY A 123 19.07 -1.08 -4.23
C GLY A 123 18.09 0.02 -4.69
N VAL A 124 16.78 -0.20 -4.58
CA VAL A 124 15.74 0.78 -4.93
C VAL A 124 14.80 1.05 -3.75
N THR A 125 13.90 2.02 -3.89
CA THR A 125 12.90 2.30 -2.85
C THR A 125 11.74 1.29 -2.88
N PRO A 126 11.11 1.00 -1.72
CA PRO A 126 9.86 0.27 -1.62
C PRO A 126 8.75 0.82 -2.53
N TYR A 127 8.67 2.14 -2.68
CA TYR A 127 7.79 2.80 -3.66
C TYR A 127 8.04 2.30 -5.09
N ASN A 128 9.30 2.22 -5.52
CA ASN A 128 9.62 1.76 -6.88
C ASN A 128 9.22 0.29 -7.10
N VAL A 129 9.39 -0.56 -6.08
CA VAL A 129 8.96 -1.97 -6.12
C VAL A 129 7.44 -2.05 -6.26
N ASP A 130 6.68 -1.39 -5.37
CA ASP A 130 5.22 -1.29 -5.45
C ASP A 130 4.77 -0.82 -6.84
N HIS A 131 5.29 0.32 -7.29
CA HIS A 131 4.88 0.94 -8.54
C HIS A 131 5.17 0.06 -9.76
N LEU A 132 6.33 -0.61 -9.81
CA LEU A 132 6.68 -1.53 -10.90
C LEU A 132 5.70 -2.70 -10.98
N PHE A 133 5.49 -3.41 -9.86
CA PHE A 133 4.62 -4.58 -9.85
C PHE A 133 3.15 -4.20 -10.05
N TRP A 134 2.73 -3.04 -9.56
CA TRP A 134 1.43 -2.47 -9.84
C TRP A 134 1.25 -2.16 -11.34
N LEU A 135 2.25 -1.57 -12.02
CA LEU A 135 2.20 -1.32 -13.46
C LEU A 135 2.08 -2.62 -14.27
N ILE A 136 2.85 -3.65 -13.92
CA ILE A 136 2.76 -4.98 -14.53
C ILE A 136 1.37 -5.59 -14.33
N GLY A 137 0.85 -5.49 -13.10
CA GLY A 137 -0.42 -6.10 -12.73
C GLY A 137 -1.64 -5.41 -13.32
N SER A 138 -1.63 -4.07 -13.34
CA SER A 138 -2.75 -3.24 -13.77
C SER A 138 -2.74 -2.94 -15.27
N GLY A 139 -1.55 -2.83 -15.87
CA GLY A 139 -1.34 -2.33 -17.23
C GLY A 139 -1.57 -0.82 -17.40
N ASN A 140 -1.79 -0.09 -16.30
CA ASN A 140 -2.29 1.28 -16.33
C ASN A 140 -1.16 2.32 -16.18
N PHE A 141 -0.70 2.83 -17.31
CA PHE A 141 0.23 3.95 -17.38
C PHE A 141 -0.54 5.27 -17.31
N HIS A 142 -1.15 5.51 -16.15
CA HIS A 142 -2.06 6.63 -15.92
C HIS A 142 -1.43 8.01 -16.22
N ARG A 143 -0.12 8.17 -16.00
CA ARG A 143 0.62 9.40 -16.33
C ARG A 143 0.71 9.66 -17.84
N ASP A 144 0.69 8.59 -18.65
CA ASP A 144 0.77 8.66 -20.10
C ASP A 144 -0.62 8.51 -20.78
N GLY A 145 -1.69 8.31 -19.98
CA GLY A 145 -3.03 8.03 -20.48
C GLY A 145 -3.14 6.71 -21.25
N ARG A 146 -2.26 5.72 -20.97
CA ARG A 146 -2.19 4.45 -21.72
C ARG A 146 -2.60 3.25 -20.87
N GLN A 147 -3.29 2.30 -21.49
CA GLN A 147 -3.69 1.03 -20.90
C GLN A 147 -3.25 -0.12 -21.82
N VAL A 148 -2.37 -1.00 -21.33
CA VAL A 148 -1.84 -2.13 -22.12
C VAL A 148 -2.44 -3.48 -21.73
N GLY A 149 -3.35 -3.48 -20.74
CA GLY A 149 -3.97 -4.69 -20.21
C GLY A 149 -3.17 -5.31 -19.06
N ARG A 150 -3.79 -6.25 -18.36
CA ARG A 150 -3.20 -6.88 -17.18
C ARG A 150 -2.18 -7.94 -17.58
N HIS A 151 -0.95 -7.86 -17.08
CA HIS A 151 0.14 -8.74 -17.50
C HIS A 151 0.73 -9.62 -16.39
N HIS A 152 0.11 -9.68 -15.22
CA HIS A 152 0.62 -10.44 -14.08
C HIS A 152 0.85 -11.94 -14.40
N GLU A 153 -0.03 -12.62 -15.14
CA GLU A 153 0.15 -14.06 -15.46
C GLU A 153 1.31 -14.28 -16.44
N ARG A 154 1.40 -13.44 -17.47
CA ARG A 154 2.51 -13.46 -18.42
C ARG A 154 3.85 -13.20 -17.71
N PHE A 155 3.88 -12.24 -16.79
CA PHE A 155 5.07 -11.93 -16.02
C PHE A 155 5.45 -13.08 -15.08
N ILE A 156 4.49 -13.66 -14.35
CA ILE A 156 4.74 -14.80 -13.46
C ILE A 156 5.32 -15.98 -14.27
N ALA A 157 4.72 -16.34 -15.39
CA ALA A 157 5.23 -17.42 -16.25
C ALA A 157 6.65 -17.15 -16.76
N TYR A 158 6.91 -15.91 -17.19
CA TYR A 158 8.26 -15.48 -17.60
C TYR A 158 9.27 -15.59 -16.45
N ALA A 159 8.92 -15.12 -15.26
CA ALA A 159 9.81 -15.10 -14.10
C ALA A 159 10.10 -16.50 -13.57
N ILE A 160 9.10 -17.39 -13.49
CA ILE A 160 9.28 -18.80 -13.11
C ILE A 160 10.27 -19.47 -14.05
N LYS A 161 10.03 -19.38 -15.36
CA LYS A 161 10.93 -19.96 -16.37
C LYS A 161 12.36 -19.43 -16.19
N ARG A 162 12.51 -18.12 -15.95
CA ARG A 162 13.82 -17.51 -15.78
C ARG A 162 14.53 -17.99 -14.51
N ILE A 163 13.80 -18.18 -13.40
CA ILE A 163 14.34 -18.73 -12.15
C ILE A 163 14.78 -20.18 -12.35
N GLU A 164 14.02 -20.98 -13.09
CA GLU A 164 14.37 -22.36 -13.45
C GLU A 164 15.59 -22.42 -14.37
N ASP A 165 15.68 -21.54 -15.36
CA ASP A 165 16.79 -21.44 -16.31
C ASP A 165 18.09 -20.91 -15.65
N GLU A 166 17.96 -20.00 -14.67
CA GLU A 166 19.08 -19.41 -13.91
C GLU A 166 19.45 -20.21 -12.65
N ALA A 167 18.76 -21.32 -12.35
CA ALA A 167 19.12 -22.24 -11.28
C ALA A 167 20.48 -22.91 -11.63
N TRP A 168 21.56 -22.21 -11.27
CA TRP A 168 22.92 -22.73 -11.27
C TRP A 168 22.92 -24.07 -10.51
N PRO A 169 23.64 -25.11 -10.99
CA PRO A 169 23.72 -26.37 -10.30
C PRO A 169 24.19 -26.12 -8.86
N ILE A 170 23.33 -26.45 -7.91
CA ILE A 170 23.67 -26.50 -6.50
C ILE A 170 24.75 -27.59 -6.40
N TYR A 171 26.02 -27.17 -6.31
CA TYR A 171 27.15 -28.02 -5.91
C TYR A 171 27.23 -28.04 -4.38
#